data_AF-C1PGZ2-F1
#
_entry.id   AF-C1PGZ2-F1
#
_cell.length_a   1.000
_cell.length_b   1.000
_cell.length_c   1.000
_cell.angle_alpha   90.00
_cell.angle_beta   90.00
_cell.angle_gamma   90.00
#
_symmetry.space_group_name_H-M   'P 1'
#
loop_
_entity.id
_entity.type
_entity.pdbx_description
1 polymer ?
#
loop_
_entity_poly.entity_id
_entity_poly.type
_entity_poly.pdbx_seq_one_letter_code
_entity_poly.pdbx_strand_id
1 'polypeptide(L)'
;AAVNVESFAGPVGLVVLLAGFGVVFEISSRVGKFSEKPVAFIMAAAAASGVVAWTKSVFMQGTESAGAMQVGSAMLALCSFAATCLAVLWLAGAWNARASLRVPLLWGLGFMGVVSGGWLVQLVQGSGLHSALQLGALYVVCGGFYLWRGEECGYWYPQLMAYLHFTCTAVATALVFVPGAQMVSGAFFGLAALCFIGAAVMSFRRNQQTTAQWAAISVQDSKGYRA
;
A
#
# COMPACT_ATOMS: atom_id res chain seq x y z
N ALA A 1 -15.94 -30.76 -10.51
CA ALA A 1 -16.31 -29.34 -10.37
C ALA A 1 -15.33 -28.51 -11.18
N ALA A 2 -15.82 -27.73 -12.15
CA ALA A 2 -14.95 -26.84 -12.90
C ALA A 2 -14.49 -25.72 -11.97
N VAL A 3 -13.18 -25.47 -11.92
CA VAL A 3 -12.62 -24.34 -11.16
C VAL A 3 -13.14 -23.06 -11.83
N ASN A 4 -14.07 -22.38 -11.19
CA ASN A 4 -14.69 -21.17 -11.73
C ASN A 4 -13.88 -19.93 -11.34
N VAL A 5 -13.88 -18.88 -12.18
CA VAL A 5 -13.04 -17.68 -12.00
C VAL A 5 -13.31 -16.98 -10.66
N GLU A 6 -14.55 -17.07 -10.17
CA GLU A 6 -14.99 -16.50 -8.89
C GLU A 6 -14.26 -17.10 -7.68
N SER A 7 -13.83 -18.37 -7.76
CA SER A 7 -13.06 -19.04 -6.70
C SER A 7 -11.67 -18.41 -6.49
N PHE A 8 -11.16 -17.63 -7.45
CA PHE A 8 -9.85 -16.96 -7.35
C PHE A 8 -9.92 -15.56 -6.73
N ALA A 9 -11.10 -14.93 -6.66
CA ALA A 9 -11.22 -13.53 -6.22
C ALA A 9 -10.72 -13.32 -4.77
N GLY A 10 -11.06 -14.24 -3.86
CA GLY A 10 -10.59 -14.20 -2.47
C GLY A 10 -9.08 -14.39 -2.32
N PRO A 11 -8.50 -15.49 -2.85
CA PRO A 11 -7.06 -15.72 -2.82
C PRO A 11 -6.24 -14.60 -3.48
N VAL A 12 -6.66 -14.11 -4.65
CA VAL A 12 -5.97 -13.00 -5.34
C VAL A 12 -6.02 -11.72 -4.51
N GLY A 13 -7.16 -11.41 -3.89
CA GLY A 13 -7.27 -10.26 -2.98
C GLY A 13 -6.31 -10.35 -1.79
N LEU A 14 -6.12 -11.55 -1.23
CA LEU A 14 -5.14 -11.79 -0.17
C LEU A 14 -3.71 -11.57 -0.65
N VAL A 15 -3.33 -12.11 -1.82
CA VAL A 15 -1.99 -11.91 -2.38
C VAL A 15 -1.71 -10.43 -2.62
N VAL A 16 -2.67 -9.70 -3.19
CA VAL A 16 -2.54 -8.24 -3.40
C VAL A 16 -2.39 -7.50 -2.08
N LEU A 17 -3.16 -7.86 -1.05
CA LEU A 17 -3.06 -7.26 0.27
C LEU A 17 -1.68 -7.51 0.90
N LEU A 18 -1.21 -8.76 0.89
CA LEU A 18 0.08 -9.14 1.46
C LEU A 18 1.24 -8.46 0.75
N ALA A 19 1.24 -8.46 -0.59
CA ALA A 19 2.24 -7.75 -1.38
C ALA A 19 2.19 -6.24 -1.09
N GLY A 20 0.97 -5.70 -0.97
CA GLY A 20 0.69 -4.32 -0.57
C GLY A 20 1.40 -3.92 0.72
N PHE A 21 1.15 -4.68 1.78
CA PHE A 21 1.76 -4.49 3.08
C PHE A 21 3.29 -4.64 3.03
N GLY A 22 3.81 -5.64 2.31
CA GLY A 22 5.25 -5.85 2.16
C GLY A 22 5.99 -4.60 1.70
N VAL A 23 5.50 -3.96 0.64
CA VAL A 23 6.10 -2.71 0.11
C VAL A 23 5.93 -1.55 1.09
N VAL A 24 4.79 -1.40 1.76
CA VAL A 24 4.62 -0.31 2.75
C VAL A 24 5.56 -0.48 3.93
N PHE A 25 5.86 -1.71 4.34
CA PHE A 25 6.86 -1.95 5.36
C PHE A 25 8.29 -1.66 4.88
N GLU A 26 8.62 -1.97 3.63
CA GLU A 26 9.89 -1.58 3.03
C GLU A 26 10.04 -0.04 3.01
N ILE A 27 8.99 0.67 2.59
CA ILE A 27 8.94 2.15 2.68
C ILE A 27 9.23 2.61 4.12
N SER A 28 8.65 1.91 5.09
CA SER A 28 8.74 2.27 6.51
C SER A 28 10.10 1.99 7.14
N SER A 29 10.73 0.85 6.81
CA SER A 29 12.05 0.52 7.34
C SER A 29 13.10 1.49 6.79
N ARG A 30 12.99 1.84 5.50
CA ARG A 30 13.94 2.70 4.79
C ARG A 30 13.81 4.17 5.14
N VAL A 31 12.58 4.68 5.17
CA VAL A 31 12.33 6.11 5.41
C VAL A 31 12.06 6.40 6.88
N GLY A 32 11.30 5.54 7.55
CA GLY A 32 10.90 5.69 8.95
C GLY A 32 11.92 5.16 9.97
N LYS A 33 12.97 4.45 9.53
CA LYS A 33 13.98 3.81 10.39
C LYS A 33 13.38 2.87 11.44
N PHE A 34 12.34 2.13 11.04
CA PHE A 34 11.65 1.18 11.92
C PHE A 34 12.38 -0.17 12.01
N SER A 35 12.21 -0.90 13.13
CA SER A 35 12.76 -2.25 13.29
C SER A 35 12.01 -3.25 12.40
N GLU A 36 12.75 -3.99 11.58
CA GLU A 36 12.21 -4.96 10.60
C GLU A 36 11.74 -6.28 11.25
N LYS A 37 12.18 -6.58 12.48
CA LYS A 37 11.91 -7.86 13.17
C LYS A 37 10.41 -8.14 13.42
N PRO A 38 9.64 -7.25 14.08
CA PRO A 38 8.21 -7.50 14.31
C PRO A 38 7.42 -7.58 12.99
N VAL A 39 7.82 -6.79 11.99
CA VAL A 39 7.22 -6.82 10.65
C VAL A 39 7.39 -8.18 9.99
N ALA A 40 8.61 -8.72 9.97
CA ALA A 40 8.92 -10.01 9.36
C ALA A 40 8.09 -11.13 10.00
N PHE A 41 7.93 -11.11 11.32
CA PHE A 41 7.09 -12.06 12.05
C PHE A 41 5.62 -11.99 11.58
N ILE A 42 5.10 -10.78 11.40
CA ILE A 42 3.70 -10.59 10.99
C ILE A 42 3.50 -11.04 9.54
N MET A 43 4.41 -10.70 8.64
CA MET A 43 4.34 -11.15 7.25
C MET A 43 4.43 -12.67 7.14
N ALA A 44 5.27 -13.31 7.95
CA ALA A 44 5.33 -14.77 8.02
C ALA A 44 4.00 -15.38 8.52
N ALA A 45 3.41 -14.81 9.57
CA ALA A 45 2.12 -15.25 10.09
C ALA A 45 0.97 -15.07 9.07
N ALA A 46 0.94 -13.93 8.37
CA ALA A 46 -0.05 -13.65 7.33
C ALA A 46 0.13 -14.54 6.09
N ALA A 47 1.39 -14.82 5.68
CA ALA A 47 1.67 -15.74 4.58
C ALA A 47 1.25 -17.17 4.94
N ALA A 48 1.55 -17.63 6.15
CA ALA A 48 1.13 -18.93 6.64
C ALA A 48 -0.40 -19.06 6.67
N SER A 49 -1.11 -18.05 7.22
CA SER A 49 -2.58 -18.06 7.23
C SER A 49 -3.18 -18.00 5.83
N GLY A 50 -2.56 -17.26 4.91
CA GLY A 50 -2.95 -17.19 3.50
C GLY A 50 -2.86 -18.53 2.78
N VAL A 51 -1.78 -19.28 2.96
CA VAL A 51 -1.61 -20.64 2.39
C VAL A 51 -2.66 -21.62 2.93
N VAL A 52 -2.97 -21.55 4.22
CA VAL A 52 -4.02 -22.37 4.85
C VAL A 52 -5.41 -22.01 4.28
N ALA A 53 -5.71 -20.71 4.16
CA ALA A 53 -6.95 -20.22 3.57
C ALA A 53 -7.10 -20.67 2.11
N TRP A 54 -6.01 -20.60 1.33
CA TRP A 54 -5.99 -21.05 -0.06
C TRP A 54 -6.28 -22.56 -0.14
N THR A 55 -5.59 -23.37 0.66
CA THR A 55 -5.80 -24.82 0.72
C THR A 55 -7.26 -25.14 1.04
N LYS A 56 -7.87 -24.47 2.03
CA LYS A 56 -9.30 -24.64 2.31
C LYS A 56 -10.20 -24.21 1.15
N SER A 57 -9.89 -23.09 0.50
CA SER A 57 -10.66 -22.60 -0.65
C SER A 57 -10.62 -23.52 -1.86
N VAL A 58 -9.58 -24.36 -2.01
CA VAL A 58 -9.44 -25.33 -3.13
C VAL A 58 -10.06 -26.68 -2.78
N PHE A 59 -9.82 -27.19 -1.57
CA PHE A 59 -10.20 -28.56 -1.20
C PHE A 59 -11.58 -28.67 -0.54
N MET A 60 -12.18 -27.57 -0.05
CA MET A 60 -13.53 -27.58 0.56
C MET A 60 -14.64 -27.08 -0.38
N GLN A 61 -14.36 -26.91 -1.68
CA GLN A 61 -15.34 -26.44 -2.69
C GLN A 61 -16.52 -27.42 -2.91
N GLY A 62 -16.42 -28.67 -2.44
CA GLY A 62 -17.44 -29.70 -2.61
C GLY A 62 -18.47 -29.82 -1.47
N THR A 63 -18.30 -29.09 -0.37
CA THR A 63 -19.37 -29.02 0.65
C THR A 63 -20.28 -27.84 0.32
N GLU A 64 -21.34 -28.11 -0.44
CA GLU A 64 -22.54 -27.26 -0.57
C GLU A 64 -23.23 -27.12 0.80
N SER A 65 -22.56 -26.47 1.73
CA SER A 65 -23.18 -26.00 2.96
C SER A 65 -22.79 -24.54 3.10
N ALA A 66 -23.76 -23.70 3.45
CA ALA A 66 -23.54 -22.28 3.75
C ALA A 66 -22.32 -22.04 4.68
N GLY A 67 -21.95 -23.05 5.48
CA GLY A 67 -20.76 -23.07 6.33
C GLY A 67 -19.42 -22.93 5.60
N ALA A 68 -19.19 -23.55 4.44
CA ALA A 68 -17.88 -23.47 3.76
C ALA A 68 -17.62 -22.08 3.16
N MET A 69 -18.66 -21.45 2.61
CA MET A 69 -18.62 -20.08 2.09
C MET A 69 -18.51 -19.06 3.23
N GLN A 70 -19.19 -19.29 4.37
CA GLN A 70 -19.00 -18.51 5.59
C GLN A 70 -17.57 -18.61 6.13
N VAL A 71 -16.96 -19.81 6.14
CA VAL A 71 -15.60 -20.01 6.66
C VAL A 71 -14.56 -19.31 5.77
N GLY A 72 -14.65 -19.40 4.45
CA GLY A 72 -13.75 -18.67 3.54
C GLY A 72 -13.86 -17.16 3.71
N SER A 73 -15.09 -16.65 3.83
CA SER A 73 -15.35 -15.23 4.06
C SER A 73 -14.87 -14.76 5.44
N ALA A 74 -15.06 -15.58 6.48
CA ALA A 74 -14.61 -15.30 7.83
C ALA A 74 -13.08 -15.32 7.95
N MET A 75 -12.40 -16.19 7.20
CA MET A 75 -10.95 -16.27 7.19
C MET A 75 -10.32 -15.06 6.50
N LEU A 76 -10.91 -14.60 5.39
CA LEU A 76 -10.53 -13.35 4.72
C LEU A 76 -10.79 -12.15 5.65
N ALA A 77 -11.96 -12.14 6.31
CA ALA A 77 -12.29 -11.14 7.32
C ALA A 77 -11.26 -11.09 8.45
N LEU A 78 -10.86 -12.25 8.98
CA LEU A 78 -9.90 -12.34 10.08
C LEU A 78 -8.48 -11.94 9.66
N CYS A 79 -7.99 -12.46 8.53
CA CYS A 79 -6.65 -12.14 8.04
C CYS A 79 -6.49 -10.64 7.76
N SER A 80 -7.51 -10.07 7.15
CA SER A 80 -7.45 -8.67 6.78
C SER A 80 -7.82 -7.74 7.95
N PHE A 81 -8.63 -8.18 8.93
CA PHE A 81 -8.79 -7.48 10.21
C PHE A 81 -7.47 -7.44 10.99
N ALA A 82 -6.74 -8.57 11.07
CA ALA A 82 -5.42 -8.61 11.69
C ALA A 82 -4.44 -7.65 11.00
N ALA A 83 -4.49 -7.57 9.67
CA ALA A 83 -3.68 -6.64 8.89
C ALA A 83 -4.05 -5.16 9.16
N THR A 84 -5.33 -4.86 9.37
CA THR A 84 -5.81 -3.52 9.75
C THR A 84 -5.41 -3.14 11.18
N CYS A 85 -5.52 -4.04 12.15
CA CYS A 85 -4.98 -3.82 13.50
C CYS A 85 -3.48 -3.52 13.45
N LEU A 86 -2.76 -4.19 12.54
CA LEU A 86 -1.36 -3.91 12.28
C LEU A 86 -1.10 -2.52 11.70
N ALA A 87 -1.94 -2.10 10.75
CA ALA A 87 -1.88 -0.77 10.17
C ALA A 87 -2.05 0.32 11.24
N VAL A 88 -2.94 0.10 12.22
CA VAL A 88 -3.16 1.01 13.36
C VAL A 88 -1.93 1.04 14.29
N LEU A 89 -1.36 -0.12 14.61
CA LEU A 89 -0.12 -0.20 15.41
C LEU A 89 1.06 0.49 14.70
N TRP A 90 1.11 0.39 13.37
CA TRP A 90 2.10 1.08 12.55
C TRP A 90 1.88 2.60 12.51
N LEU A 91 0.64 3.08 12.37
CA LEU A 91 0.31 4.51 12.40
C LEU A 91 0.72 5.15 13.73
N ALA A 92 0.48 4.45 14.84
CA ALA A 92 0.90 4.88 16.18
C ALA A 92 2.43 4.95 16.30
N GLY A 93 3.16 4.03 15.67
CA GLY A 93 4.62 4.03 15.61
C GLY A 93 5.20 5.15 14.72
N ALA A 94 4.58 5.38 13.56
CA ALA A 94 5.01 6.42 12.61
C ALA A 94 4.81 7.85 13.16
N TRP A 95 3.80 8.06 14.02
CA TRP A 95 3.52 9.37 14.64
C TRP A 95 4.61 9.80 15.65
N ASN A 96 5.28 8.84 16.28
CA ASN A 96 6.34 9.13 17.27
C ASN A 96 7.73 9.31 16.61
N ALA A 97 7.88 8.88 15.35
CA ALA A 97 9.06 9.17 14.55
C ALA A 97 8.90 10.58 13.95
N ARG A 98 9.90 11.46 14.14
CA ARG A 98 10.01 12.78 13.48
C ARG A 98 10.27 12.62 11.96
N ALA A 99 9.44 11.86 11.27
CA ALA A 99 9.63 11.52 9.87
C ALA A 99 9.39 12.75 9.01
N SER A 100 10.43 13.21 8.31
CA SER A 100 10.24 14.07 7.15
C SER A 100 9.25 13.36 6.22
N LEU A 101 8.10 13.97 5.91
CA LEU A 101 7.07 13.41 5.03
C LEU A 101 7.59 13.31 3.59
N ARG A 102 8.44 12.31 3.35
CA ARG A 102 8.94 11.98 2.03
C ARG A 102 7.81 11.37 1.21
N VAL A 103 7.87 11.58 -0.10
CA VAL A 103 6.86 11.10 -1.04
C VAL A 103 6.51 9.62 -0.83
N PRO A 104 7.46 8.66 -0.74
CA PRO A 104 7.10 7.25 -0.57
C PRO A 104 6.26 6.99 0.69
N LEU A 105 6.56 7.70 1.79
CA LEU A 105 5.84 7.55 3.05
C LEU A 105 4.38 8.03 2.94
N LEU A 106 4.12 9.09 2.17
CA LEU A 106 2.75 9.55 1.90
C LEU A 106 1.93 8.48 1.17
N TRP A 107 2.53 7.81 0.19
CA TRP A 107 1.88 6.71 -0.53
C TRP A 107 1.59 5.52 0.38
N GLY A 108 2.53 5.17 1.26
CA GLY A 108 2.32 4.14 2.28
C GLY A 108 1.20 4.48 3.26
N LEU A 109 1.15 5.73 3.75
CA LEU A 109 0.06 6.23 4.58
C LEU A 109 -1.28 6.21 3.84
N GLY A 110 -1.29 6.59 2.56
CA GLY A 110 -2.47 6.55 1.70
C GLY A 110 -3.03 5.13 1.55
N PHE A 111 -2.16 4.15 1.28
CA PHE A 111 -2.55 2.74 1.25
C PHE A 111 -3.23 2.30 2.55
N MET A 112 -2.61 2.62 3.69
CA MET A 112 -3.16 2.27 5.01
C MET A 112 -4.53 2.92 5.24
N GLY A 113 -4.70 4.19 4.83
CA GLY A 113 -5.97 4.90 4.90
C GLY A 113 -7.07 4.27 4.06
N VAL A 114 -6.76 3.94 2.79
CA VAL A 114 -7.72 3.31 1.86
C VAL A 114 -8.14 1.93 2.33
N VAL A 115 -7.19 1.08 2.75
CA VAL A 115 -7.50 -0.27 3.25
C VAL A 115 -8.32 -0.18 4.52
N SER A 116 -7.93 0.67 5.48
CA SER A 116 -8.68 0.87 6.73
C SER A 116 -10.11 1.39 6.48
N GLY A 117 -10.29 2.32 5.55
CA GLY A 117 -11.61 2.80 5.13
C GLY A 117 -12.45 1.70 4.49
N GLY A 118 -11.85 0.89 3.61
CA GLY A 118 -12.50 -0.28 3.02
C GLY A 118 -13.01 -1.29 4.05
N TRP A 119 -12.26 -1.49 5.14
CA TRP A 119 -12.68 -2.32 6.27
C TRP A 119 -13.91 -1.79 6.98
N LEU A 120 -13.95 -0.49 7.25
CA LEU A 120 -15.11 0.15 7.89
C LEU A 120 -16.36 -0.02 7.01
N VAL A 121 -16.23 0.19 5.70
CA VAL A 121 -17.35 0.01 4.76
C VAL A 121 -17.77 -1.47 4.67
N GLN A 122 -16.81 -2.40 4.63
CA GLN A 122 -17.10 -3.84 4.65
C GLN A 122 -17.86 -4.29 5.90
N LEU A 123 -17.50 -3.77 7.08
CA LEU A 123 -18.19 -4.09 8.34
C LEU A 123 -19.63 -3.54 8.39
N VAL A 124 -19.86 -2.36 7.81
CA VAL A 124 -21.16 -1.69 7.84
C VAL A 124 -22.09 -2.18 6.73
N GLN A 125 -21.57 -2.44 5.53
CA GLN A 125 -22.37 -2.68 4.32
C GLN A 125 -22.17 -4.06 3.70
N GLY A 126 -21.26 -4.90 4.25
CA GLY A 126 -20.98 -6.24 3.72
C GLY A 126 -20.30 -6.25 2.35
N SER A 127 -20.00 -5.08 1.77
CA SER A 127 -19.36 -4.89 0.48
C SER A 127 -18.50 -3.63 0.53
N GLY A 128 -17.29 -3.67 -0.03
CA GLY A 128 -16.39 -2.50 -0.04
C GLY A 128 -14.90 -2.84 0.04
N LEU A 129 -14.56 -4.01 0.61
CA LEU A 129 -13.18 -4.44 0.73
C LEU A 129 -12.50 -4.64 -0.63
N HIS A 130 -13.20 -5.22 -1.60
CA HIS A 130 -12.65 -5.50 -2.93
C HIS A 130 -12.24 -4.21 -3.67
N SER A 131 -13.11 -3.20 -3.64
CA SER A 131 -12.85 -1.88 -4.23
C SER A 131 -11.70 -1.16 -3.52
N ALA A 132 -11.63 -1.26 -2.20
CA ALA A 132 -10.53 -0.67 -1.43
C ALA A 132 -9.19 -1.37 -1.67
N LEU A 133 -9.18 -2.69 -1.87
CA LEU A 133 -7.97 -3.45 -2.23
C LEU A 133 -7.43 -3.04 -3.60
N GLN A 134 -8.31 -2.86 -4.59
CA GLN A 134 -7.92 -2.42 -5.93
C GLN A 134 -7.31 -1.00 -5.89
N LEU A 135 -7.93 -0.08 -5.16
CA LEU A 135 -7.38 1.26 -4.95
C LEU A 135 -6.08 1.21 -4.14
N GLY A 136 -6.01 0.39 -3.10
CA GLY A 136 -4.79 0.18 -2.31
C GLY A 136 -3.61 -0.30 -3.16
N ALA A 137 -3.85 -1.23 -4.10
CA ALA A 137 -2.82 -1.70 -5.01
C ALA A 137 -2.20 -0.54 -5.84
N LEU A 138 -3.01 0.42 -6.29
CA LEU A 138 -2.51 1.62 -6.97
C LEU A 138 -1.56 2.42 -6.07
N TYR A 139 -1.95 2.64 -4.80
CA TYR A 139 -1.11 3.39 -3.86
C TYR A 139 0.25 2.73 -3.62
N VAL A 140 0.24 1.41 -3.49
CA VAL A 140 1.48 0.65 -3.23
C VAL A 140 2.38 0.63 -4.45
N VAL A 141 1.84 0.41 -5.63
CA VAL A 141 2.63 0.41 -6.87
C VAL A 141 3.28 1.77 -7.11
N CYS A 142 2.52 2.86 -6.93
CA CYS A 142 3.05 4.21 -7.05
C CYS A 142 4.07 4.53 -5.95
N GLY A 143 3.79 4.16 -4.70
CA GLY A 143 4.73 4.34 -3.57
C GLY A 143 6.03 3.58 -3.75
N GLY A 144 5.96 2.33 -4.20
CA GLY A 144 7.11 1.49 -4.52
C GLY A 144 7.97 2.09 -5.62
N PHE A 145 7.38 2.64 -6.69
CA PHE A 145 8.14 3.35 -7.72
C PHE A 145 8.97 4.50 -7.14
N TYR A 146 8.38 5.36 -6.31
CA TYR A 146 9.11 6.49 -5.71
C TYR A 146 10.16 6.03 -4.69
N LEU A 147 9.90 4.94 -3.97
CA LEU A 147 10.86 4.31 -3.07
C LEU A 147 12.09 3.83 -3.85
N TRP A 148 11.88 2.94 -4.83
CA TRP A 148 12.98 2.31 -5.55
C TRP A 148 13.72 3.30 -6.44
N ARG A 149 13.01 4.16 -7.16
CA ARG A 149 13.66 5.17 -8.02
C ARG A 149 14.45 6.16 -7.18
N GLY A 150 13.86 6.64 -6.08
CA GLY A 150 14.44 7.70 -5.25
C GLY A 150 15.43 7.20 -4.22
N GLU A 151 14.92 6.53 -3.19
CA GLU A 151 15.64 6.27 -1.95
C GLU A 151 16.56 5.04 -2.04
N GLU A 152 16.15 3.98 -2.73
CA GLU A 152 16.99 2.78 -2.86
C GLU A 152 18.02 2.91 -3.99
N CYS A 153 17.60 3.33 -5.20
CA CYS A 153 18.52 3.46 -6.33
C CYS A 153 19.21 4.83 -6.43
N GLY A 154 18.80 5.81 -5.62
CA GLY A 154 19.45 7.11 -5.55
C GLY A 154 19.25 8.00 -6.78
N TYR A 155 18.19 7.82 -7.57
CA TYR A 155 17.93 8.64 -8.76
C TYR A 155 17.03 9.83 -8.46
N TRP A 156 17.32 10.95 -9.13
CA TRP A 156 16.52 12.15 -9.04
C TRP A 156 15.14 11.99 -9.69
N TYR A 157 14.12 12.56 -9.05
CA TYR A 157 12.79 12.75 -9.61
C TYR A 157 12.22 14.11 -9.18
N PRO A 158 11.31 14.72 -9.98
CA PRO A 158 10.72 16.01 -9.64
C PRO A 158 9.74 15.89 -8.48
N GLN A 159 10.11 16.45 -7.32
CA GLN A 159 9.32 16.38 -6.09
C GLN A 159 7.93 17.00 -6.25
N LEU A 160 7.83 18.18 -6.86
CA LEU A 160 6.54 18.87 -7.06
C LEU A 160 5.52 17.98 -7.80
N MET A 161 5.93 17.33 -8.89
CA MET A 161 5.05 16.44 -9.63
C MET A 161 4.71 15.18 -8.85
N ALA A 162 5.62 14.68 -8.02
CA ALA A 162 5.37 13.50 -7.20
C ALA A 162 4.34 13.80 -6.09
N TYR A 163 4.41 14.98 -5.46
CA TYR A 163 3.38 15.45 -4.54
C TYR A 163 2.05 15.71 -5.24
N LEU A 164 2.05 16.35 -6.43
CA LEU A 164 0.83 16.55 -7.22
C LEU A 164 0.18 15.24 -7.65
N HIS A 165 0.99 14.25 -8.06
CA HIS A 165 0.51 12.92 -8.37
C HIS A 165 -0.20 12.30 -7.16
N PHE A 166 0.41 12.36 -5.96
CA PHE A 166 -0.20 11.86 -4.74
C PHE A 166 -1.51 12.60 -4.40
N THR A 167 -1.51 13.93 -4.40
CA THR A 167 -2.68 14.72 -3.99
C THR A 167 -3.84 14.53 -4.95
N CYS A 168 -3.59 14.49 -6.26
CA CYS A 168 -4.63 14.19 -7.26
C CYS A 168 -5.21 12.79 -7.05
N THR A 169 -4.37 11.77 -6.81
CA THR A 169 -4.82 10.40 -6.52
C THR A 169 -5.63 10.34 -5.22
N ALA A 170 -5.21 11.06 -4.17
CA ALA A 170 -5.93 11.12 -2.90
C ALA A 170 -7.31 11.77 -3.03
N VAL A 171 -7.40 12.90 -3.74
CA VAL A 171 -8.67 13.56 -4.02
C VAL A 171 -9.56 12.67 -4.89
N ALA A 172 -9.02 12.06 -5.95
CA ALA A 172 -9.76 11.15 -6.81
C ALA A 172 -10.34 9.97 -6.02
N THR A 173 -9.54 9.38 -5.15
CA THR A 173 -9.92 8.25 -4.29
C THR A 173 -11.04 8.64 -3.33
N ALA A 174 -10.95 9.80 -2.69
CA ALA A 174 -12.02 10.30 -1.82
C ALA A 174 -13.33 10.55 -2.60
N LEU A 175 -13.24 11.15 -3.78
CA LEU A 175 -14.40 11.46 -4.62
C LEU A 175 -15.08 10.23 -5.22
N VAL A 176 -14.38 9.10 -5.38
CA VAL A 176 -14.96 7.87 -5.96
C VAL A 176 -16.11 7.33 -5.08
N PHE A 177 -16.03 7.57 -3.77
CA PHE A 177 -17.04 7.14 -2.80
C PHE A 177 -18.17 8.16 -2.63
N VAL A 178 -18.08 9.35 -3.26
CA VAL A 178 -19.12 10.37 -3.21
C VAL A 178 -20.11 10.15 -4.37
N PRO A 179 -21.41 9.93 -4.08
CA PRO A 179 -22.41 9.78 -5.14
C PRO A 179 -22.46 11.00 -6.06
N GLY A 180 -22.37 10.78 -7.38
CA GLY A 180 -22.41 11.84 -8.40
C GLY A 180 -21.05 12.49 -8.72
N ALA A 181 -19.99 12.15 -7.99
CA ALA A 181 -18.65 12.71 -8.20
C ALA A 181 -17.72 11.80 -9.04
N GLN A 182 -18.20 10.66 -9.54
CA GLN A 182 -17.36 9.66 -10.21
C GLN A 182 -16.67 10.19 -11.47
N MET A 183 -17.33 11.05 -12.24
CA MET A 183 -16.73 11.68 -13.42
C MET A 183 -15.60 12.65 -13.04
N VAL A 184 -15.78 13.40 -11.95
CA VAL A 184 -14.75 14.31 -11.41
C VAL A 184 -13.58 13.50 -10.84
N SER A 185 -13.86 12.39 -10.14
CA SER A 185 -12.84 11.44 -9.68
C SER A 185 -12.01 10.91 -10.86
N GLY A 186 -12.66 10.50 -11.95
CA GLY A 186 -11.97 10.06 -13.17
C GLY A 186 -11.04 11.13 -13.77
N ALA A 187 -11.47 12.39 -13.76
CA ALA A 187 -10.63 13.50 -14.22
C ALA A 187 -9.38 13.70 -13.35
N PHE A 188 -9.51 13.60 -12.02
CA PHE A 188 -8.36 13.67 -11.11
C PHE A 188 -7.43 12.45 -11.27
N PHE A 189 -7.96 11.25 -11.52
CA PHE A 189 -7.13 10.08 -11.86
C PHE A 189 -6.38 10.28 -13.19
N GLY A 190 -7.02 10.87 -14.19
CA GLY A 190 -6.36 11.23 -15.45
C GLY A 190 -5.22 12.24 -15.25
N LEU A 191 -5.46 13.29 -14.46
CA LEU A 191 -4.43 14.29 -14.11
C LEU A 191 -3.29 13.65 -13.32
N ALA A 192 -3.60 12.79 -12.35
CA ALA A 192 -2.64 12.02 -11.57
C ALA A 192 -1.73 11.18 -12.49
N ALA A 193 -2.32 10.47 -13.46
CA ALA A 193 -1.57 9.69 -14.43
C ALA A 193 -0.63 10.55 -15.30
N LEU A 194 -1.09 11.73 -15.74
CA LEU A 194 -0.24 12.67 -16.49
C LEU A 194 0.92 13.19 -15.64
N CYS A 195 0.68 13.53 -14.36
CA CYS A 195 1.73 13.92 -13.42
C CYS A 195 2.75 12.79 -13.22
N PHE A 196 2.29 11.54 -13.09
CA PHE A 196 3.16 10.38 -12.95
C PHE A 196 4.02 10.16 -14.20
N ILE A 197 3.42 10.13 -15.38
CA ILE A 197 4.13 9.93 -16.65
C ILE A 197 5.16 11.05 -16.83
N GLY A 198 4.78 12.31 -16.59
CA GLY A 198 5.70 13.43 -16.64
C GLY A 198 6.88 13.27 -15.67
N ALA A 199 6.61 12.90 -14.41
CA ALA A 199 7.64 12.69 -13.40
C ALA A 199 8.59 11.54 -13.77
N ALA A 200 8.03 10.42 -14.23
CA ALA A 200 8.80 9.25 -14.65
C ALA A 200 9.66 9.57 -15.87
N VAL A 201 9.08 10.16 -16.93
CA VAL A 201 9.80 10.54 -18.14
C VAL A 201 10.93 11.51 -17.83
N MET A 202 10.71 12.54 -17.00
CA MET A 202 11.78 13.45 -16.59
C MET A 202 12.87 12.76 -15.76
N SER A 203 12.47 11.89 -14.82
CA SER A 203 13.44 11.14 -14.01
C SER A 203 14.30 10.20 -14.87
N PHE A 204 13.71 9.50 -15.83
CA PHE A 204 14.42 8.59 -16.73
C PHE A 204 15.24 9.33 -17.78
N ARG A 205 14.75 10.45 -18.34
CA ARG A 205 15.51 11.28 -19.28
C ARG A 205 16.74 11.90 -18.64
N ARG A 206 16.60 12.38 -17.40
CA ARG A 206 17.70 13.00 -16.68
C ARG A 206 18.68 11.94 -16.16
N ASN A 207 18.17 10.80 -15.69
CA ASN A 207 18.91 9.66 -15.14
C ASN A 207 20.10 10.02 -14.24
N GLN A 208 19.97 11.12 -13.49
CA GLN A 208 21.02 11.59 -12.59
C GLN A 208 20.89 10.88 -11.25
N GLN A 209 21.95 10.20 -10.83
CA GLN A 209 22.09 9.76 -9.45
C GLN A 209 22.41 10.97 -8.58
N THR A 210 21.62 11.17 -7.53
CA THR A 210 21.79 12.30 -6.61
C THR A 210 22.77 11.97 -5.46
N THR A 211 23.52 10.84 -5.56
CA THR A 211 24.42 10.27 -4.53
C THR A 211 25.50 11.23 -4.04
N ALA A 212 25.80 12.28 -4.78
CA ALA A 212 26.70 13.35 -4.37
C ALA A 212 26.13 14.31 -3.30
N GLN A 213 24.80 14.50 -3.23
CA GLN A 213 24.21 15.50 -2.30
C GLN A 213 23.97 14.97 -0.88
N TRP A 214 23.55 13.72 -0.71
CA TRP A 214 23.26 13.19 0.63
C TRP A 214 24.51 12.73 1.40
N ALA A 215 25.61 12.43 0.70
CA ALA A 215 26.93 12.24 1.30
C ALA A 215 27.49 13.56 1.87
N ALA A 216 27.21 14.70 1.22
CA ALA A 216 27.60 16.01 1.73
C ALA A 216 26.78 16.41 2.97
N ILE A 217 25.49 16.12 2.99
CA ILE A 217 24.59 16.43 4.13
C ILE A 217 24.92 15.53 5.35
N SER A 218 25.20 14.23 5.16
CA SER A 218 25.53 13.32 6.26
C SER A 218 26.89 13.60 6.92
N VAL A 219 27.87 14.10 6.15
CA VAL A 219 29.16 14.56 6.70
C VAL A 219 28.97 15.83 7.54
N GLN A 220 28.04 16.71 7.18
CA GLN A 220 27.78 17.95 7.90
C GLN A 220 27.04 17.71 9.23
N ASP A 221 26.08 16.78 9.26
CA ASP A 221 25.36 16.39 10.49
C ASP A 221 26.26 15.65 11.50
N SER A 222 27.20 14.82 11.03
CA SER A 222 28.12 14.10 11.94
C SER A 222 29.14 14.99 12.66
N LYS A 223 29.41 16.19 12.13
CA LYS A 223 30.28 17.18 12.78
C LYS A 223 29.55 18.03 13.82
N GLY A 224 28.22 18.13 13.75
CA GLY A 224 27.38 18.87 14.71
C GLY A 224 27.10 18.13 16.02
N TYR A 225 27.34 16.81 16.07
CA TYR A 225 27.15 15.98 17.27
C TYR A 225 28.45 15.73 18.07
N ARG A 226 29.55 16.36 17.67
CA ARG A 226 30.83 16.38 18.42
C ARG A 226 31.16 17.82 18.84
N ALA A 227 30.36 18.39 19.72
CA ALA A 227 30.70 19.55 20.54
C ALA A 227 29.97 19.43 21.87
#